data_AF-A0A6P7FH34-F1
#
_entry.id   AF-A0A6P7FH34-F1
#
_cell.length_a   1.000
_cell.length_b   1.000
_cell.length_c   1.000
_cell.angle_alpha   90.00
_cell.angle_beta   90.00
_cell.angle_gamma   90.00
#
_symmetry.space_group_name_H-M   'P 1'
#
loop_
_entity.id
_entity.type
_entity.pdbx_description
1 polymer ?
#
loop_
_entity_poly.entity_id
_entity_poly.type
_entity_poly.pdbx_seq_one_letter_code
_entity_poly.pdbx_strand_id
1 'polypeptide(L)'
;MENDDPMLTKTQRLVLGFLVLILVDVIWVSSSELTKFIYKNETFEKPFFCTYIKTSMFTLYLLGFLFWPSWKDSCSKPSNYIYLQTEDDDDNYITDANCGSSLSNPVYVPVKTPERENWDRSSGTESDDSTVRSVRFNKLAEVRHMSETEATEALLARLSYQASVRASEMAKRAANRLPIARVAKIALIFCLLWFIANYTYQVALSETEAGIVNVLSSTSSLFTLVLASIFPSNPSDKFTLSKLVAVFLSIIGIVLVSFSDLTIESKLPFGAVLSLFSAFFYATYLVFLKRKVDHEDKIGIPLFFGFVGLFNLLLLWPLFFFLHFSKLEIFEWPTREQLLLLLLNGLLGTVISEALWLWGCFLTSSLMATVAMSLTIPMTMLADVLLKEVPYPILFYTGTLPVLVAFLAVTVLSHYENWDPVFDILQCAYQNVCKKSRFIRWLESKRLQM
;
A
#
# COMPACT_ATOMS: atom_id res chain seq x y z
N MET A 1 28.95 -6.16 8.43
CA MET A 1 28.23 -6.20 7.14
C MET A 1 26.79 -5.97 7.48
N GLU A 2 26.41 -4.71 7.55
CA GLU A 2 25.10 -4.24 7.98
C GLU A 2 24.43 -3.70 6.73
N ASN A 3 23.26 -4.24 6.40
CA ASN A 3 22.54 -3.93 5.16
C ASN A 3 22.32 -2.42 5.07
N ASP A 4 23.03 -1.79 4.14
CA ASP A 4 22.67 -0.48 3.60
C ASP A 4 21.30 -0.65 2.96
N ASP A 5 20.23 -0.24 3.64
CA ASP A 5 18.98 0.11 2.97
C ASP A 5 19.13 1.56 2.48
N PRO A 6 19.52 1.80 1.21
CA PRO A 6 19.59 3.16 0.69
C PRO A 6 18.17 3.72 0.67
N MET A 7 18.01 4.94 1.19
CA MET A 7 16.75 5.67 1.05
C MET A 7 16.39 5.75 -0.44
N LEU A 8 15.31 5.08 -0.84
CA LEU A 8 14.88 5.06 -2.23
C LEU A 8 14.61 6.49 -2.70
N THR A 9 15.25 6.87 -3.80
CA THR A 9 14.93 8.13 -4.50
C THR A 9 13.46 8.11 -4.93
N LYS A 10 12.86 9.29 -5.12
CA LYS A 10 11.45 9.42 -5.58
C LYS A 10 11.15 8.56 -6.82
N THR A 11 12.09 8.53 -7.76
CA THR A 11 12.00 7.72 -8.98
C THR A 11 12.04 6.22 -8.68
N GLN A 12 12.98 5.75 -7.86
CA GLN A 12 13.06 4.34 -7.46
C GLN A 12 11.79 3.90 -6.71
N ARG A 13 11.24 4.76 -5.84
CA ARG A 13 9.99 4.48 -5.13
C ARG A 13 8.80 4.33 -6.09
N LEU A 14 8.69 5.22 -7.08
CA LEU A 14 7.64 5.16 -8.10
C LEU A 14 7.78 3.90 -8.96
N VAL A 15 9.00 3.59 -9.42
CA VAL A 15 9.28 2.39 -10.21
C VAL A 15 8.97 1.13 -9.41
N LEU A 16 9.37 1.06 -8.14
CA LEU A 16 9.03 -0.05 -7.26
C LEU A 16 7.51 -0.20 -7.13
N GLY A 17 6.79 0.89 -6.86
CA GLY A 17 5.34 0.86 -6.75
C GLY A 17 4.64 0.43 -8.05
N PHE A 18 5.13 0.88 -9.20
CA PHE A 18 4.67 0.44 -10.51
C PHE A 18 4.86 -1.07 -10.73
N LEU A 19 6.05 -1.59 -10.42
CA LEU A 19 6.35 -3.02 -10.54
C LEU A 19 5.48 -3.86 -9.59
N VAL A 20 5.26 -3.38 -8.37
CA VAL A 20 4.38 -4.03 -7.39
C VAL A 20 2.93 -4.08 -7.90
N LEU A 21 2.42 -2.99 -8.50
CA LEU A 21 1.05 -2.99 -9.06
C LEU A 21 0.90 -3.98 -10.22
N ILE A 22 1.87 -4.05 -11.14
CA ILE A 22 1.84 -5.05 -12.22
C ILE A 22 1.90 -6.48 -11.67
N LEU A 23 2.74 -6.71 -10.65
CA LEU A 23 2.82 -8.02 -9.99
C LEU A 23 1.47 -8.40 -9.37
N VAL A 24 0.79 -7.46 -8.71
CA VAL A 24 -0.55 -7.65 -8.16
C VAL A 24 -1.54 -8.03 -9.26
N ASP A 25 -1.53 -7.32 -10.40
CA ASP A 25 -2.42 -7.64 -11.51
C ASP A 25 -2.21 -9.06 -12.03
N VAL A 26 -0.95 -9.53 -12.15
CA VAL A 26 -0.63 -10.92 -12.53
C VAL A 26 -1.16 -11.92 -11.49
N ILE A 27 -1.01 -11.63 -10.21
CA ILE A 27 -1.53 -12.47 -9.12
C ILE A 27 -3.06 -12.52 -9.18
N TRP A 28 -3.74 -11.39 -9.40
CA TRP A 28 -5.20 -11.33 -9.52
C TRP A 28 -5.70 -12.08 -10.75
N VAL A 29 -5.04 -11.95 -11.90
CA VAL A 29 -5.36 -12.71 -13.11
C VAL A 29 -5.23 -14.22 -12.84
N SER A 30 -4.11 -14.63 -12.24
CA SER A 30 -3.87 -16.04 -11.87
C SER A 30 -4.90 -16.56 -10.87
N SER A 31 -5.25 -15.75 -9.87
CA SER A 31 -6.29 -16.06 -8.87
C SER A 31 -7.68 -16.14 -9.50
N SER A 32 -7.98 -15.30 -10.49
CA SER A 32 -9.26 -15.32 -11.21
C SER A 32 -9.43 -16.62 -12.02
N GLU A 33 -8.35 -17.11 -12.65
CA GLU A 33 -8.35 -18.39 -13.35
C GLU A 33 -8.49 -19.58 -12.39
N LEU A 34 -7.80 -19.54 -11.25
CA LEU A 34 -7.98 -20.53 -10.19
C LEU A 34 -9.43 -20.53 -9.65
N THR A 35 -10.03 -19.35 -9.53
CA THR A 35 -11.42 -19.20 -9.11
C THR A 35 -12.39 -19.78 -10.16
N LYS A 36 -12.15 -19.53 -11.45
CA LYS A 36 -12.92 -20.14 -12.55
C LYS A 36 -12.82 -21.67 -12.53
N PHE A 37 -11.64 -22.21 -12.24
CA PHE A 37 -11.43 -23.65 -12.09
C PHE A 37 -12.25 -24.23 -10.94
N ILE A 38 -12.26 -23.57 -9.77
CA ILE A 38 -13.07 -23.99 -8.61
C ILE A 38 -14.56 -23.97 -8.96
N TYR A 39 -15.05 -22.91 -9.61
CA TYR A 39 -16.47 -22.84 -9.95
C TYR A 39 -16.89 -23.86 -11.01
N LYS A 40 -16.04 -24.14 -12.02
CA LYS A 40 -16.39 -25.04 -13.13
C LYS A 40 -16.21 -26.53 -12.81
N ASN A 41 -15.15 -26.92 -12.10
CA ASN A 41 -14.86 -28.33 -11.87
C ASN A 41 -15.47 -28.88 -10.57
N GLU A 42 -15.69 -28.02 -9.57
CA GLU A 42 -16.17 -28.43 -8.24
C GLU A 42 -17.61 -27.95 -7.94
N THR A 43 -18.26 -27.19 -8.83
CA THR A 43 -19.67 -26.75 -8.71
C THR A 43 -20.03 -26.04 -7.39
N PHE A 44 -19.14 -25.21 -6.85
CA PHE A 44 -19.36 -24.49 -5.58
C PHE A 44 -19.81 -23.03 -5.80
N GLU A 45 -21.07 -22.80 -6.17
CA GLU A 45 -21.63 -21.49 -6.53
C GLU A 45 -22.09 -20.68 -5.30
N LYS A 46 -21.17 -20.31 -4.41
CA LYS A 46 -21.46 -19.60 -3.14
C LYS A 46 -20.61 -18.33 -2.99
N PRO A 47 -20.98 -17.22 -3.67
CA PRO A 47 -20.14 -16.03 -3.78
C PRO A 47 -19.96 -15.29 -2.44
N PHE A 48 -21.00 -15.22 -1.60
CA PHE A 48 -20.86 -14.61 -0.27
C PHE A 48 -19.96 -15.44 0.62
N PHE A 49 -20.15 -16.76 0.68
CA PHE A 49 -19.30 -17.64 1.49
C PHE A 49 -17.82 -17.55 1.05
N CYS A 50 -17.55 -17.63 -0.25
CA CYS A 50 -16.20 -17.47 -0.80
C CYS A 50 -15.58 -16.14 -0.40
N THR A 51 -16.33 -15.04 -0.50
CA THR A 51 -15.86 -13.70 -0.16
C THR A 51 -15.60 -13.56 1.33
N TYR A 52 -16.50 -14.08 2.17
CA TYR A 52 -16.40 -14.06 3.62
C TYR A 52 -15.18 -14.85 4.12
N ILE A 53 -14.95 -16.06 3.60
CA ILE A 53 -13.79 -16.87 3.99
C ILE A 53 -12.50 -16.15 3.58
N LYS A 54 -12.39 -15.72 2.32
CA LYS A 54 -11.21 -15.00 1.80
C LYS A 54 -10.88 -13.75 2.62
N THR A 55 -11.88 -12.90 2.89
CA THR A 55 -11.71 -11.67 3.69
C THR A 55 -11.43 -11.96 5.16
N SER A 56 -11.99 -13.03 5.72
CA SER A 56 -11.66 -13.45 7.09
C SER A 56 -10.22 -13.93 7.20
N MET A 57 -9.60 -14.44 6.14
CA MET A 57 -8.18 -14.84 6.17
C MET A 57 -7.23 -13.68 6.45
N PHE A 58 -7.64 -12.41 6.33
CA PHE A 58 -6.81 -11.30 6.80
C PHE A 58 -6.49 -11.37 8.30
N THR A 59 -7.31 -12.07 9.11
CA THR A 59 -6.99 -12.28 10.54
C THR A 59 -5.69 -13.05 10.75
N LEU A 60 -5.21 -13.80 9.75
CA LEU A 60 -3.92 -14.50 9.80
C LEU A 60 -2.76 -13.52 10.05
N TYR A 61 -2.88 -12.26 9.62
CA TYR A 61 -1.88 -11.24 9.95
C TYR A 61 -1.80 -10.98 11.46
N LEU A 62 -2.91 -11.05 12.21
CA LEU A 62 -2.86 -10.91 13.67
C LEU A 62 -2.16 -12.10 14.33
N LEU A 63 -2.30 -13.31 13.78
CA LEU A 63 -1.58 -14.48 14.29
C LEU A 63 -0.06 -14.30 14.18
N GLY A 64 0.43 -13.62 13.15
CA GLY A 64 1.84 -13.26 13.04
C GLY A 64 2.35 -12.42 14.23
N PHE A 65 1.50 -11.56 14.83
CA PHE A 65 1.86 -10.81 16.04
C PHE A 65 1.88 -11.67 17.31
N LEU A 66 1.17 -12.81 17.32
CA LEU A 66 1.22 -13.76 18.44
C LEU A 66 2.48 -14.63 18.38
N PHE A 67 2.87 -15.08 17.18
CA PHE A 67 3.96 -16.03 16.99
C PHE A 67 5.32 -15.38 16.74
N TRP A 68 5.37 -14.16 16.20
CA TRP A 68 6.63 -13.50 15.82
C TRP A 68 7.01 -12.37 16.80
N PRO A 69 8.12 -12.51 17.56
CA PRO A 69 8.57 -11.48 18.50
C PRO A 69 8.77 -10.10 17.86
N SER A 70 9.35 -10.04 16.65
CA SER A 70 9.63 -8.80 15.92
C SER A 70 8.38 -7.97 15.60
N TRP A 71 7.23 -8.63 15.39
CA TRP A 71 5.96 -7.95 15.15
C TRP A 71 5.35 -7.42 16.44
N LYS A 72 5.56 -8.14 17.55
CA LYS A 72 5.13 -7.74 18.90
C LYS A 72 5.90 -6.50 19.39
N ASP A 73 7.20 -6.42 19.10
CA ASP A 73 8.03 -5.26 19.45
C ASP A 73 7.53 -3.98 18.75
N SER A 74 6.96 -4.11 17.55
CA SER A 74 6.32 -2.98 16.84
C SER A 74 5.04 -2.46 17.52
N CYS A 75 4.41 -3.25 18.40
CA CYS A 75 3.24 -2.85 19.20
C CYS A 75 3.63 -2.35 20.60
N SER A 76 4.79 -2.76 21.10
CA SER A 76 5.20 -2.58 22.49
C SER A 76 6.24 -1.48 22.61
N LYS A 77 5.77 -0.22 22.49
CA LYS A 77 6.25 1.01 23.13
C LYS A 77 6.17 2.18 22.14
N PRO A 78 5.46 3.28 22.46
CA PRO A 78 5.81 4.56 21.86
C PRO A 78 7.22 4.90 22.35
N SER A 79 8.18 5.02 21.44
CA SER A 79 9.41 5.72 21.77
C SER A 79 9.01 7.13 22.18
N ASN A 80 9.19 7.48 23.46
CA ASN A 80 9.17 8.86 23.94
C ASN A 80 10.36 9.61 23.33
N TYR A 81 10.39 9.72 22.00
CA TYR A 81 11.37 10.53 21.31
C TYR A 81 10.85 11.96 21.35
N ILE A 82 11.26 12.71 22.37
CA ILE A 82 11.04 14.15 22.44
C ILE A 82 11.99 14.78 21.42
N TYR A 83 11.42 15.42 20.42
CA TYR A 83 12.19 16.24 19.48
C TYR A 83 12.65 17.50 20.21
N LEU A 84 13.93 17.59 20.53
CA LEU A 84 14.57 18.87 20.82
C LEU A 84 14.70 19.62 19.49
N GLN A 85 13.75 20.51 19.24
CA GLN A 85 13.83 21.47 18.15
C GLN A 85 14.95 22.45 18.50
N THR A 86 16.14 22.28 17.90
CA THR A 86 17.25 23.25 18.00
C THR A 86 16.97 24.48 17.14
N GLU A 87 15.86 25.16 17.43
CA GLU A 87 15.56 26.51 16.98
C GLU A 87 14.96 27.24 18.19
N ASP A 88 15.81 27.49 19.17
CA ASP A 88 15.91 28.72 19.95
C ASP A 88 16.84 28.46 21.15
N ASP A 89 17.90 29.27 21.25
CA ASP A 89 18.79 29.36 22.40
C ASP A 89 17.97 29.85 23.60
N ASP A 90 17.38 28.93 24.37
CA ASP A 90 16.83 29.25 25.69
C ASP A 90 17.40 28.27 26.73
N ASP A 91 18.35 28.79 27.51
CA ASP A 91 19.00 28.20 28.68
C ASP A 91 18.00 27.95 29.83
N ASN A 92 17.05 27.04 29.64
CA ASN A 92 16.25 26.50 30.73
C ASN A 92 16.57 25.03 30.95
N TYR A 93 17.68 24.82 31.66
CA TYR A 93 18.03 23.55 32.27
C TYR A 93 16.91 23.11 33.22
N ILE A 94 16.08 22.15 32.80
CA ILE A 94 15.17 21.44 33.70
C ILE A 94 16.06 20.69 34.71
N THR A 95 16.08 21.20 35.93
CA THR A 95 16.70 20.54 37.08
C THR A 95 15.72 19.51 37.61
N ASP A 96 15.66 18.33 36.98
CA ASP A 96 14.99 17.17 37.57
C ASP A 96 15.86 16.61 38.70
N ALA A 97 15.76 17.27 39.86
CA ALA A 97 16.40 16.91 41.12
C ALA A 97 15.68 15.74 41.81
N ASN A 98 15.54 14.60 41.11
CA ASN A 98 15.08 13.36 41.73
C ASN A 98 15.73 12.12 41.10
N CYS A 99 17.06 12.12 41.06
CA CYS A 99 17.85 11.00 40.53
C CYS A 99 18.09 9.95 41.64
N GLY A 100 17.08 9.13 41.91
CA GLY A 100 17.32 7.80 42.47
C GLY A 100 18.17 6.99 41.47
N SER A 101 19.15 6.22 41.93
CA SER A 101 20.18 5.62 41.07
C SER A 101 19.62 4.95 39.80
N SER A 102 19.89 5.54 38.63
CA SER A 102 19.53 5.05 37.29
C SER A 102 20.04 3.64 36.96
N LEU A 103 21.02 3.17 37.75
CA LEU A 103 21.73 1.92 37.55
C LEU A 103 21.21 0.81 38.48
N SER A 104 21.16 -0.41 37.97
CA SER A 104 20.89 -1.61 38.78
C SER A 104 21.95 -1.84 39.85
N ASN A 105 21.63 -2.71 40.81
CA ASN A 105 22.62 -3.26 41.73
C ASN A 105 23.82 -3.85 40.96
N PRO A 106 25.05 -3.72 41.50
CA PRO A 106 26.26 -4.15 40.81
C PRO A 106 26.35 -5.67 40.71
N VAL A 107 26.68 -6.16 39.51
CA VAL A 107 26.98 -7.57 39.23
C VAL A 107 28.44 -7.69 38.82
N TYR A 108 29.22 -8.50 39.53
CA TYR A 108 30.65 -8.67 39.24
C TYR A 108 30.88 -9.85 38.30
N VAL A 109 31.45 -9.60 37.12
CA VAL A 109 31.72 -10.60 36.09
C VAL A 109 33.24 -10.72 35.87
N PRO A 110 33.82 -11.93 35.82
CA PRO A 110 35.25 -12.10 35.55
C PRO A 110 35.61 -11.58 34.15
N VAL A 111 36.66 -10.76 34.09
CA VAL A 111 37.20 -10.21 32.82
C VAL A 111 37.94 -11.33 32.10
N LYS A 112 37.41 -11.74 30.94
CA LYS A 112 38.14 -12.62 30.01
C LYS A 112 39.25 -11.81 29.35
N THR A 113 40.42 -11.77 29.97
CA THR A 113 41.63 -11.35 29.27
C THR A 113 41.99 -12.44 28.27
N PRO A 114 42.26 -12.13 26.98
CA PRO A 114 42.80 -13.12 26.07
C PRO A 114 44.04 -13.75 26.74
N GLU A 115 44.08 -15.08 26.77
CA GLU A 115 45.05 -15.87 27.50
C GLU A 115 46.47 -15.35 27.23
N ARG A 116 46.99 -14.61 28.20
CA ARG A 116 48.37 -14.11 28.20
C ARG A 116 49.34 -15.18 28.69
N GLU A 117 48.93 -16.45 28.65
CA GLU A 117 49.69 -17.59 29.18
C GLU A 117 50.96 -17.89 28.40
N ASN A 118 51.19 -17.24 27.24
CA ASN A 118 52.38 -17.47 26.41
C ASN A 118 53.45 -16.37 26.45
N TRP A 119 53.35 -15.32 27.29
CA TRP A 119 54.37 -14.26 27.33
C TRP A 119 55.32 -14.31 28.54
N ASP A 120 55.07 -15.16 29.54
CA ASP A 120 55.90 -15.22 30.76
C ASP A 120 57.17 -16.09 30.61
N ARG A 121 57.59 -16.45 29.40
CA ARG A 121 58.75 -17.35 29.19
C ARG A 121 59.86 -16.88 28.26
N SER A 122 59.93 -15.63 27.84
CA SER A 122 61.14 -15.17 27.14
C SER A 122 61.42 -13.68 27.27
N SER A 123 62.32 -13.34 28.19
CA SER A 123 63.54 -12.60 27.85
C SER A 123 64.41 -12.52 29.10
N GLY A 124 65.42 -13.38 29.17
CA GLY A 124 66.48 -13.24 30.16
C GLY A 124 67.43 -12.14 29.71
N THR A 125 67.38 -10.99 30.38
CA THR A 125 68.52 -10.10 30.50
C THR A 125 68.50 -9.52 31.91
N GLU A 126 69.43 -9.99 32.72
CA GLU A 126 69.73 -9.49 34.05
C GLU A 126 70.20 -8.03 33.91
N SER A 127 69.41 -7.09 34.41
CA SER A 127 69.89 -5.77 34.78
C SER A 127 69.01 -5.24 35.89
N ASP A 128 69.63 -5.15 37.06
CA ASP A 128 69.14 -4.41 38.22
C ASP A 128 68.83 -2.95 37.84
N ASP A 129 67.83 -2.42 38.55
CA ASP A 129 67.49 -1.01 38.66
C ASP A 129 66.66 -0.36 37.52
N SER A 130 65.41 -0.80 37.43
CA SER A 130 64.30 0.14 37.52
C SER A 130 63.06 -0.61 38.02
N THR A 131 62.42 -0.10 39.07
CA THR A 131 61.14 -0.60 39.55
C THR A 131 60.11 -0.45 38.43
N VAL A 132 59.95 -1.46 37.58
CA VAL A 132 58.90 -1.48 36.56
C VAL A 132 57.59 -1.50 37.33
N ARG A 133 56.93 -0.35 37.37
CA ARG A 133 55.67 -0.14 38.09
C ARG A 133 54.60 -0.97 37.39
N SER A 134 54.48 -2.23 37.80
CA SER A 134 53.48 -3.14 37.23
C SER A 134 52.11 -2.79 37.83
N VAL A 135 51.18 -2.42 36.96
CA VAL A 135 49.80 -2.13 37.35
C VAL A 135 49.03 -3.45 37.31
N ARG A 136 48.67 -3.97 38.48
CA ARG A 136 47.80 -5.15 38.60
C ARG A 136 46.34 -4.69 38.51
N PHE A 137 45.66 -5.05 37.43
CA PHE A 137 44.23 -4.81 37.29
C PHE A 137 43.41 -5.87 38.05
N ASN A 138 42.27 -5.45 38.61
CA ASN A 138 41.29 -6.39 39.17
C ASN A 138 40.75 -7.29 38.05
N LYS A 139 40.63 -8.60 38.31
CA LYS A 139 40.12 -9.59 37.36
C LYS A 139 38.59 -9.63 37.31
N LEU A 140 37.92 -8.82 38.12
CA LEU A 140 36.46 -8.66 38.15
C LEU A 140 36.08 -7.30 37.56
N ALA A 141 35.15 -7.31 36.60
CA ALA A 141 34.48 -6.12 36.11
C ALA A 141 33.14 -5.96 36.83
N GLU A 142 32.87 -4.75 37.31
CA GLU A 142 31.55 -4.38 37.80
C GLU A 142 30.65 -4.01 36.61
N VAL A 143 29.56 -4.76 36.45
CA VAL A 143 28.56 -4.54 35.42
C VAL A 143 27.29 -4.05 36.11
N ARG A 144 26.82 -2.86 35.71
CA ARG A 144 25.53 -2.32 36.11
C ARG A 144 24.64 -2.19 34.89
N HIS A 145 23.38 -2.59 35.01
CA HIS A 145 22.41 -2.46 33.93
C HIS A 145 21.73 -1.10 34.06
N MET A 146 21.68 -0.35 32.96
CA MET A 146 20.84 0.85 32.86
C MET A 146 19.38 0.45 32.62
N SER A 147 18.45 1.33 32.99
CA SER A 147 17.05 1.19 32.58
C SER A 147 16.95 1.12 31.05
N GLU A 148 15.96 0.40 30.50
CA GLU A 148 15.81 0.26 29.05
C GLU A 148 15.63 1.61 28.34
N THR A 149 15.02 2.59 29.01
CA THR A 149 14.83 3.96 28.48
C THR A 149 16.18 4.68 28.35
N GLU A 150 16.96 4.73 29.42
CA GLU A 150 18.27 5.41 29.43
C GLU A 150 19.31 4.66 28.59
N ALA A 151 19.20 3.33 28.51
CA ALA A 151 20.07 2.50 27.69
C ALA A 151 19.91 2.82 26.19
N THR A 152 18.69 3.11 25.73
CA THR A 152 18.48 3.50 24.32
C THR A 152 19.07 4.87 24.00
N GLU A 153 18.90 5.85 24.89
CA GLU A 153 19.49 7.18 24.72
C GLU A 153 21.02 7.15 24.79
N ALA A 154 21.58 6.40 25.74
CA ALA A 154 23.02 6.21 25.87
C ALA A 154 23.62 5.44 24.67
N LEU A 155 22.87 4.50 24.08
CA LEU A 155 23.26 3.84 22.84
C LEU A 155 23.28 4.84 21.69
N LEU A 156 22.21 5.63 21.51
CA LEU A 156 22.11 6.65 20.46
C LEU A 156 23.25 7.68 20.55
N ALA A 157 23.63 8.09 21.78
CA ALA A 157 24.73 9.03 22.02
C ALA A 157 26.12 8.46 21.68
N ARG A 158 26.28 7.13 21.68
CA ARG A 158 27.54 6.44 21.34
C ARG A 158 27.66 6.08 19.85
N LEU A 159 26.60 6.28 19.06
CA LEU A 159 26.61 6.01 17.63
C LEU A 159 27.50 7.01 16.89
N SER A 160 28.11 6.54 15.79
CA SER A 160 28.79 7.44 14.84
C SER A 160 27.78 8.43 14.24
N TYR A 161 28.23 9.59 13.78
CA TYR A 161 27.35 10.63 13.23
C TYR A 161 26.37 10.10 12.15
N GLN A 162 26.85 9.27 11.22
CA GLN A 162 25.96 8.68 10.21
C GLN A 162 24.96 7.68 10.80
N ALA A 163 25.37 6.90 11.79
CA ALA A 163 24.48 5.96 12.47
C ALA A 163 23.45 6.66 13.35
N SER A 164 23.83 7.76 14.02
CA SER A 164 22.91 8.56 14.85
C SER A 164 21.85 9.28 14.00
N VAL A 165 22.23 9.81 12.83
CA VAL A 165 21.26 10.39 11.87
C VAL A 165 20.26 9.33 11.40
N ARG A 166 20.70 8.14 10.99
CA ARG A 166 19.80 7.04 10.58
C ARG A 166 18.89 6.59 11.72
N ALA A 167 19.44 6.43 12.92
CA ALA A 167 18.66 6.02 14.09
C ALA A 167 17.64 7.10 14.49
N SER A 168 17.99 8.39 14.39
CA SER A 168 17.07 9.51 14.57
C SER A 168 15.94 9.50 13.54
N GLU A 169 16.23 9.22 12.27
CA GLU A 169 15.19 9.07 11.23
C GLU A 169 14.26 7.88 11.49
N MET A 170 14.79 6.72 11.89
CA MET A 170 14.00 5.55 12.24
C MET A 170 13.11 5.83 13.46
N ALA A 171 13.65 6.51 14.48
CA ALA A 171 12.89 6.97 15.64
C ALA A 171 11.78 7.96 15.25
N LYS A 172 12.06 8.90 14.34
CA LYS A 172 11.06 9.84 13.79
C LYS A 172 9.95 9.12 13.03
N ARG A 173 10.27 8.09 12.23
CA ARG A 173 9.27 7.27 11.55
C ARG A 173 8.43 6.47 12.53
N ALA A 174 9.05 5.88 13.56
CA ALA A 174 8.36 5.17 14.62
C ALA A 174 7.43 6.08 15.45
N ALA A 175 7.86 7.30 15.78
CA ALA A 175 7.05 8.28 16.50
C ALA A 175 5.85 8.79 15.68
N ASN A 176 5.98 8.84 14.36
CA ASN A 176 4.89 9.21 13.44
C ASN A 176 3.90 8.06 13.16
N ARG A 177 4.11 6.86 13.72
CA ARG A 177 3.17 5.74 13.58
C ARG A 177 1.85 6.05 14.28
N LEU A 178 0.76 5.66 13.63
CA LEU A 178 -0.57 5.80 14.21
C LEU A 178 -0.72 4.83 15.40
N PRO A 179 -1.29 5.28 16.52
CA PRO A 179 -1.57 4.40 17.65
C PRO A 179 -2.58 3.32 17.23
N ILE A 180 -2.44 2.13 17.82
CA ILE A 180 -3.21 0.93 17.48
C ILE A 180 -4.73 1.20 17.48
N ALA A 181 -5.24 1.97 18.46
CA ALA A 181 -6.65 2.34 18.53
C ALA A 181 -7.14 3.16 17.31
N ARG A 182 -6.29 4.05 16.77
CA ARG A 182 -6.61 4.80 15.55
C ARG A 182 -6.57 3.88 14.33
N VAL A 183 -5.59 2.97 14.26
CA VAL A 183 -5.50 1.96 13.20
C VAL A 183 -6.76 1.08 13.17
N ALA A 184 -7.20 0.59 14.33
CA ALA A 184 -8.43 -0.19 14.47
C ALA A 184 -9.67 0.61 14.04
N LYS A 185 -9.79 1.89 14.41
CA LYS A 185 -10.90 2.74 13.96
C LYS A 185 -10.92 2.94 12.45
N ILE A 186 -9.76 3.15 11.83
CA ILE A 186 -9.64 3.28 10.36
C ILE A 186 -9.98 1.95 9.69
N ALA A 187 -9.48 0.83 10.20
CA ALA A 187 -9.76 -0.52 9.72
C ALA A 187 -11.26 -0.86 9.78
N LEU A 188 -11.97 -0.44 10.83
CA LEU A 188 -13.41 -0.67 10.96
C LEU A 188 -14.19 0.09 9.87
N ILE A 189 -13.89 1.37 9.63
CA ILE A 189 -14.54 2.17 8.59
C ILE A 189 -14.23 1.58 7.20
N PHE A 190 -12.96 1.22 6.97
CA PHE A 190 -12.53 0.57 5.74
C PHE A 190 -13.25 -0.76 5.51
N CYS A 191 -13.37 -1.61 6.54
CA CYS A 191 -14.05 -2.90 6.46
C CYS A 191 -15.50 -2.75 5.95
N LEU A 192 -16.26 -1.80 6.51
CA LEU A 192 -17.65 -1.57 6.10
C LEU A 192 -17.76 -1.08 4.65
N LEU A 193 -16.97 -0.07 4.27
CA LEU A 193 -16.99 0.48 2.91
C LEU A 193 -16.52 -0.55 1.87
N TRP A 194 -15.46 -1.30 2.21
CA TRP A 194 -14.90 -2.34 1.35
C TRP A 194 -15.88 -3.47 1.12
N PHE A 195 -16.55 -3.92 2.18
CA PHE A 195 -17.56 -4.96 2.05
C PHE A 195 -18.72 -4.50 1.17
N ILE A 196 -19.25 -3.28 1.38
CA ILE A 196 -20.32 -2.74 0.54
C ILE A 196 -19.89 -2.67 -0.93
N ALA A 197 -18.67 -2.20 -1.20
CA ALA A 197 -18.13 -2.13 -2.56
C ALA A 197 -18.04 -3.51 -3.21
N ASN A 198 -17.40 -4.48 -2.55
CA ASN A 198 -17.23 -5.83 -3.10
C ASN A 198 -18.55 -6.59 -3.24
N TYR A 199 -19.43 -6.49 -2.24
CA TYR A 199 -20.71 -7.18 -2.27
C TYR A 199 -21.57 -6.67 -3.43
N THR A 200 -21.69 -5.35 -3.57
CA THR A 200 -22.47 -4.76 -4.68
C THR A 200 -21.85 -5.04 -6.04
N TYR A 201 -20.51 -5.16 -6.15
CA TYR A 201 -19.83 -5.62 -7.36
C TYR A 201 -20.18 -7.07 -7.72
N GLN A 202 -20.14 -7.98 -6.73
CA GLN A 202 -20.46 -9.39 -6.95
C GLN A 202 -21.94 -9.60 -7.31
N VAL A 203 -22.85 -8.88 -6.66
CA VAL A 203 -24.28 -8.89 -7.03
C VAL A 203 -24.50 -8.30 -8.43
N ALA A 204 -23.73 -7.28 -8.83
CA ALA A 204 -23.80 -6.79 -10.20
C ALA A 204 -23.38 -7.87 -11.22
N LEU A 205 -22.33 -8.65 -10.93
CA LEU A 205 -21.89 -9.76 -11.79
C LEU A 205 -22.89 -10.91 -11.89
N SER A 206 -23.72 -11.14 -10.86
CA SER A 206 -24.77 -12.17 -10.94
C SER A 206 -25.98 -11.72 -11.74
N GLU A 207 -26.27 -10.42 -11.77
CA GLU A 207 -27.45 -9.85 -12.43
C GLU A 207 -27.18 -9.38 -13.86
N THR A 208 -25.91 -9.17 -14.25
CA THR A 208 -25.54 -8.56 -15.53
C THR A 208 -24.27 -9.14 -16.14
N GLU A 209 -24.11 -8.95 -17.44
CA GLU A 209 -22.91 -9.33 -18.15
C GLU A 209 -21.66 -8.65 -17.59
N ALA A 210 -20.57 -9.42 -17.48
CA ALA A 210 -19.29 -8.94 -16.95
C ALA A 210 -18.75 -7.73 -17.74
N GLY A 211 -19.01 -7.64 -19.04
CA GLY A 211 -18.62 -6.48 -19.86
C GLY A 211 -19.24 -5.16 -19.37
N ILE A 212 -20.55 -5.13 -19.08
CA ILE A 212 -21.24 -3.94 -18.56
C ILE A 212 -20.70 -3.57 -17.18
N VAL A 213 -20.55 -4.56 -16.30
CA VAL A 213 -20.03 -4.36 -14.94
C VAL A 213 -18.60 -3.82 -14.97
N ASN A 214 -17.75 -4.29 -15.88
CA ASN A 214 -16.38 -3.84 -16.01
C ASN A 214 -16.28 -2.41 -16.54
N VAL A 215 -17.10 -2.03 -17.52
CA VAL A 215 -17.19 -0.65 -18.00
C VAL A 215 -17.61 0.28 -16.86
N LEU A 216 -18.67 -0.07 -16.14
CA LEU A 216 -19.20 0.78 -15.08
C LEU A 216 -18.28 0.80 -13.85
N SER A 217 -17.66 -0.32 -13.50
CA SER A 217 -16.66 -0.38 -12.43
C SER A 217 -15.41 0.45 -12.77
N SER A 218 -15.03 0.54 -14.04
CA SER A 218 -13.87 1.36 -14.47
C SER A 218 -14.04 2.86 -14.21
N THR A 219 -15.30 3.32 -14.06
CA THR A 219 -15.60 4.70 -13.64
C THR A 219 -15.11 5.03 -12.23
N SER A 220 -14.74 4.03 -11.43
CA SER A 220 -14.08 4.21 -10.14
C SER A 220 -12.78 5.02 -10.23
N SER A 221 -12.07 4.95 -11.35
CA SER A 221 -10.88 5.77 -11.62
C SER A 221 -11.22 7.26 -11.73
N LEU A 222 -12.36 7.60 -12.35
CA LEU A 222 -12.89 8.96 -12.42
C LEU A 222 -13.34 9.45 -11.05
N PHE A 223 -14.08 8.63 -10.30
CA PHE A 223 -14.46 8.98 -8.93
C PHE A 223 -13.24 9.16 -8.02
N THR A 224 -12.20 8.34 -8.19
CA THR A 224 -10.95 8.46 -7.44
C THR A 224 -10.25 9.78 -7.77
N LEU A 225 -10.17 10.17 -9.05
CA LEU A 225 -9.59 11.45 -9.45
C LEU A 225 -10.34 12.64 -8.84
N VAL A 226 -11.68 12.60 -8.86
CA VAL A 226 -12.52 13.66 -8.28
C VAL A 226 -12.35 13.70 -6.76
N LEU A 227 -12.49 12.58 -6.07
CA LEU A 227 -12.40 12.52 -4.60
C LEU A 227 -10.98 12.83 -4.10
N ALA A 228 -9.94 12.36 -4.78
CA ALA A 228 -8.56 12.67 -4.44
C ALA A 228 -8.24 14.16 -4.66
N SER A 229 -8.90 14.81 -5.63
CA SER A 229 -8.77 16.26 -5.83
C SER A 229 -9.47 17.10 -4.77
N ILE A 230 -10.64 16.66 -4.28
CA ILE A 230 -11.38 17.32 -3.20
C ILE A 230 -10.66 17.12 -1.86
N PHE A 231 -10.06 15.96 -1.67
CA PHE A 231 -9.42 15.55 -0.44
C PHE A 231 -7.97 15.07 -0.67
N PRO A 232 -7.06 15.98 -1.07
CA PRO A 232 -5.70 15.61 -1.45
C PRO A 232 -4.92 15.05 -0.25
N SER A 233 -4.27 13.90 -0.45
CA SER A 233 -3.34 13.31 0.51
C SER A 233 -1.90 13.69 0.19
N ASN A 234 -1.55 13.69 -1.10
CA ASN A 234 -0.24 14.01 -1.62
C ASN A 234 -0.32 15.10 -2.70
N PRO A 235 0.77 15.83 -2.97
CA PRO A 235 0.81 16.79 -4.09
C PRO A 235 0.55 16.14 -5.45
N SER A 236 0.81 14.84 -5.58
CA SER A 236 0.49 14.03 -6.77
C SER A 236 -1.00 13.78 -6.97
N ASP A 237 -1.86 14.06 -5.97
CA ASP A 237 -3.33 13.86 -6.07
C ASP A 237 -4.05 15.10 -6.64
N LYS A 238 -3.33 16.17 -6.98
CA LYS A 238 -3.91 17.36 -7.60
C LYS A 238 -4.64 17.02 -8.89
N PHE A 239 -5.80 17.65 -9.08
CA PHE A 239 -6.55 17.58 -10.33
C PHE A 239 -5.72 18.20 -11.45
N THR A 240 -5.51 17.43 -12.52
CA THR A 240 -4.93 17.96 -13.74
C THR A 240 -5.70 17.47 -14.96
N LEU A 241 -5.77 18.33 -15.98
CA LEU A 241 -6.49 18.02 -17.22
C LEU A 241 -5.90 16.80 -17.92
N SER A 242 -4.58 16.64 -17.85
CA SER A 242 -3.88 15.50 -18.43
C SER A 242 -4.25 14.18 -17.76
N LYS A 243 -4.42 14.15 -16.43
CA LYS A 243 -4.93 12.97 -15.70
C LYS A 243 -6.37 12.65 -16.09
N LEU A 244 -7.21 13.67 -16.25
CA LEU A 244 -8.59 13.47 -16.69
C LEU A 244 -8.65 12.84 -18.10
N VAL A 245 -7.85 13.34 -19.04
CA VAL A 245 -7.76 12.75 -20.40
C VAL A 245 -7.26 11.31 -20.35
N ALA A 246 -6.28 11.00 -19.51
CA ALA A 246 -5.80 9.62 -19.35
C ALA A 246 -6.88 8.69 -18.80
N VAL A 247 -7.69 9.13 -17.84
CA VAL A 247 -8.85 8.38 -17.33
C VAL A 247 -9.92 8.16 -18.40
N PHE A 248 -10.24 9.18 -19.20
CA PHE A 248 -11.17 8.98 -20.31
C PHE A 248 -10.61 8.00 -21.35
N LEU A 249 -9.31 8.05 -21.63
CA LEU A 249 -8.66 7.12 -22.54
C LEU A 249 -8.72 5.67 -22.04
N SER A 250 -8.54 5.43 -20.73
CA SER A 250 -8.68 4.08 -20.17
C SER A 250 -10.13 3.59 -20.25
N ILE A 251 -11.11 4.43 -19.91
CA ILE A 251 -12.54 4.06 -20.00
C ILE A 251 -12.92 3.76 -21.47
N ILE A 252 -12.47 4.56 -22.43
CA ILE A 252 -12.68 4.28 -23.88
C ILE A 252 -12.10 2.93 -24.27
N GLY A 253 -10.89 2.61 -23.80
CA GLY A 253 -10.27 1.30 -24.05
C GLY A 253 -11.08 0.14 -23.49
N ILE A 254 -11.57 0.27 -22.25
CA ILE A 254 -12.40 -0.77 -21.59
C ILE A 254 -13.75 -0.91 -22.28
N VAL A 255 -14.35 0.18 -22.74
CA VAL A 255 -15.58 0.16 -23.52
C VAL A 255 -15.37 -0.59 -24.84
N LEU A 256 -14.27 -0.32 -25.55
CA LEU A 256 -13.92 -1.05 -26.79
C LEU A 256 -13.70 -2.53 -26.55
N VAL A 257 -13.00 -2.90 -25.46
CA VAL A 257 -12.83 -4.31 -25.06
C VAL A 257 -14.19 -4.93 -24.74
N SER A 258 -15.03 -4.24 -23.97
CA SER A 258 -16.31 -4.79 -23.52
C SER A 258 -17.31 -4.93 -24.68
N PHE A 259 -17.25 -4.07 -25.70
CA PHE A 259 -18.08 -4.21 -26.90
C PHE A 259 -17.93 -5.56 -27.62
N SER A 260 -16.83 -6.29 -27.45
CA SER A 260 -16.73 -7.66 -28.00
C SER A 260 -17.61 -8.66 -27.28
N ASP A 261 -17.95 -8.39 -26.02
CA ASP A 261 -18.59 -9.33 -25.10
C ASP A 261 -20.06 -8.94 -24.82
N LEU A 262 -20.51 -7.76 -25.28
CA LEU A 262 -21.86 -7.26 -25.03
C LEU A 262 -22.90 -7.95 -25.92
N THR A 263 -23.92 -8.55 -25.30
CA THR A 263 -25.21 -8.74 -25.97
C THR A 263 -26.12 -7.57 -25.59
N ILE A 264 -26.57 -6.81 -26.60
CA ILE A 264 -27.34 -5.58 -26.37
C ILE A 264 -28.75 -5.94 -25.90
N GLU A 265 -28.95 -6.04 -24.59
CA GLU A 265 -30.28 -6.03 -24.00
C GLU A 265 -30.80 -4.60 -23.90
N SER A 266 -32.08 -4.40 -24.23
CA SER A 266 -32.70 -3.07 -24.37
C SER A 266 -33.11 -2.42 -23.03
N LYS A 267 -32.94 -3.11 -21.90
CA LYS A 267 -33.30 -2.59 -20.57
C LYS A 267 -32.03 -2.31 -19.78
N LEU A 268 -31.99 -1.15 -19.11
CA LEU A 268 -30.92 -0.84 -18.15
C LEU A 268 -31.04 -1.83 -16.97
N PRO A 269 -30.11 -2.78 -16.83
CA PRO A 269 -30.27 -3.81 -15.82
C PRO A 269 -29.95 -3.26 -14.42
N PHE A 270 -30.59 -3.80 -13.39
CA PHE A 270 -30.37 -3.37 -12.00
C PHE A 270 -28.89 -3.51 -11.58
N GLY A 271 -28.19 -4.53 -12.11
CA GLY A 271 -26.75 -4.73 -11.92
C GLY A 271 -25.88 -3.56 -12.41
N ALA A 272 -26.31 -2.82 -13.43
CA ALA A 272 -25.58 -1.62 -13.88
C ALA A 272 -25.54 -0.55 -12.78
N VAL A 273 -26.68 -0.26 -12.15
CA VAL A 273 -26.76 0.72 -11.05
C VAL A 273 -25.92 0.26 -9.86
N LEU A 274 -25.99 -1.02 -9.51
CA LEU A 274 -25.18 -1.62 -8.44
C LEU A 274 -23.67 -1.53 -8.72
N SER A 275 -23.24 -1.75 -9.95
CA SER A 275 -21.82 -1.62 -10.32
C SER A 275 -21.30 -0.18 -10.19
N LEU A 276 -22.12 0.81 -10.54
CA LEU A 276 -21.76 2.22 -10.37
C LEU A 276 -21.68 2.60 -8.89
N PHE A 277 -22.60 2.07 -8.09
CA PHE A 277 -22.57 2.22 -6.64
C PHE A 277 -21.30 1.59 -6.04
N SER A 278 -20.95 0.38 -6.47
CA SER A 278 -19.68 -0.27 -6.08
C SER A 278 -18.47 0.60 -6.45
N ALA A 279 -18.41 1.10 -7.69
CA ALA A 279 -17.32 1.95 -8.17
C ALA A 279 -17.11 3.20 -7.30
N PHE A 280 -18.21 3.82 -6.85
CA PHE A 280 -18.18 4.97 -5.96
C PHE A 280 -17.66 4.62 -4.55
N PHE A 281 -18.15 3.53 -3.95
CA PHE A 281 -17.65 3.08 -2.63
C PHE A 281 -16.20 2.64 -2.69
N TYR A 282 -15.78 2.01 -3.80
CA TYR A 282 -14.40 1.65 -4.06
C TYR A 282 -13.47 2.87 -4.03
N ALA A 283 -13.80 3.88 -4.85
CA ALA A 283 -13.05 5.13 -4.87
C ALA A 283 -13.05 5.83 -3.51
N THR A 284 -14.20 5.80 -2.81
CA THR A 284 -14.35 6.43 -1.50
C THR A 284 -13.45 5.80 -0.44
N TYR A 285 -13.44 4.46 -0.31
CA TYR A 285 -12.60 3.81 0.69
C TYR A 285 -11.12 4.01 0.39
N LEU A 286 -10.73 3.98 -0.89
CA LEU A 286 -9.34 4.12 -1.30
C LEU A 286 -8.80 5.51 -1.00
N VAL A 287 -9.52 6.56 -1.40
CA VAL A 287 -9.14 7.95 -1.10
C VAL A 287 -9.21 8.23 0.40
N PHE A 288 -10.21 7.70 1.10
CA PHE A 288 -10.30 7.81 2.56
C PHE A 288 -9.08 7.21 3.25
N LEU A 289 -8.69 5.99 2.88
CA LEU A 289 -7.54 5.31 3.47
C LEU A 289 -6.25 6.08 3.18
N LYS A 290 -6.04 6.48 1.92
CA LYS A 290 -4.85 7.22 1.51
C LYS A 290 -4.75 8.59 2.19
N ARG A 291 -5.87 9.29 2.41
CA ARG A 291 -5.90 10.56 3.16
C ARG A 291 -5.62 10.40 4.65
N LYS A 292 -6.00 9.28 5.25
CA LYS A 292 -5.71 9.01 6.66
C LYS A 292 -4.30 8.50 6.86
N VAL A 293 -3.72 7.89 5.83
CA VAL A 293 -2.41 7.25 5.83
C VAL A 293 -1.65 7.65 4.56
N ASP A 294 -0.95 8.78 4.62
CA ASP A 294 -0.27 9.32 3.44
C ASP A 294 1.01 8.51 3.09
N HIS A 295 1.64 7.92 4.11
CA HIS A 295 2.88 7.14 4.03
C HIS A 295 2.71 5.76 4.65
N GLU A 296 3.31 4.74 4.02
CA GLU A 296 3.33 3.36 4.52
C GLU A 296 3.90 3.24 5.94
N ASP A 297 4.90 4.06 6.29
CA ASP A 297 5.52 4.05 7.62
C ASP A 297 4.55 4.39 8.75
N LYS A 298 3.45 5.11 8.45
CA LYS A 298 2.45 5.53 9.46
C LYS A 298 1.57 4.37 9.92
N ILE A 299 1.43 3.30 9.12
CA ILE A 299 0.55 2.17 9.43
C ILE A 299 1.28 0.84 9.23
N GLY A 300 1.20 -0.05 10.21
CA GLY A 300 1.58 -1.44 9.97
C GLY A 300 0.55 -2.10 9.05
N ILE A 301 0.85 -2.29 7.77
CA ILE A 301 -0.05 -2.92 6.78
C ILE A 301 -0.60 -4.26 7.29
N PRO A 302 0.21 -5.18 7.86
CA PRO A 302 -0.30 -6.42 8.45
C PRO A 302 -1.28 -6.18 9.61
N LEU A 303 -0.99 -5.22 10.50
CA LEU A 303 -1.87 -4.88 11.62
C LEU A 303 -3.22 -4.33 11.14
N PHE A 304 -3.18 -3.46 10.13
CA PHE A 304 -4.36 -2.88 9.51
C PHE A 304 -5.26 -3.96 8.91
N PHE A 305 -4.74 -4.77 7.98
CA PHE A 305 -5.52 -5.85 7.38
C PHE A 305 -5.95 -6.89 8.43
N GLY A 306 -5.09 -7.17 9.41
CA GLY A 306 -5.44 -8.01 10.55
C GLY A 306 -6.72 -7.57 11.27
N PHE A 307 -6.83 -6.28 11.59
CA PHE A 307 -8.07 -5.73 12.14
C PHE A 307 -9.25 -5.77 11.16
N VAL A 308 -9.01 -5.51 9.87
CA VAL A 308 -10.07 -5.60 8.85
C VAL A 308 -10.66 -7.02 8.80
N GLY A 309 -9.80 -8.06 8.79
CA GLY A 309 -10.24 -9.45 8.86
C GLY A 309 -10.97 -9.77 10.17
N LEU A 310 -10.50 -9.23 11.30
CA LEU A 310 -11.12 -9.46 12.61
C LEU A 310 -12.52 -8.86 12.66
N PHE A 311 -12.68 -7.62 12.21
CA PHE A 311 -14.00 -6.99 12.13
C PHE A 311 -14.89 -7.70 11.12
N ASN A 312 -14.34 -8.20 10.02
CA ASN A 312 -15.10 -8.99 9.07
C ASN A 312 -15.67 -10.27 9.71
N LEU A 313 -14.81 -11.02 10.41
CA LEU A 313 -15.20 -12.24 11.11
C LEU A 313 -16.25 -11.98 12.21
N LEU A 314 -16.14 -10.85 12.93
CA LEU A 314 -17.04 -10.54 14.06
C LEU A 314 -18.35 -9.86 13.65
N LEU A 315 -18.37 -9.03 12.61
CA LEU A 315 -19.52 -8.20 12.26
C LEU A 315 -20.35 -8.78 11.11
N LEU A 316 -19.75 -9.54 10.20
CA LEU A 316 -20.42 -9.97 8.97
C LEU A 316 -20.96 -11.40 9.01
N TRP A 317 -20.65 -12.19 10.04
CA TRP A 317 -21.25 -13.52 10.21
C TRP A 317 -22.79 -13.51 10.33
N PRO A 318 -23.49 -12.50 10.92
CA PRO A 318 -24.95 -12.53 10.99
C PRO A 318 -25.62 -12.47 9.61
N LEU A 319 -24.89 -11.98 8.59
CA LEU A 319 -25.39 -11.89 7.23
C LEU A 319 -25.62 -13.28 6.61
N PHE A 320 -24.93 -14.33 7.09
CA PHE A 320 -25.22 -15.72 6.69
C PHE A 320 -26.66 -16.12 6.99
N PHE A 321 -27.18 -15.76 8.16
CA PHE A 321 -28.57 -16.08 8.50
C PHE A 321 -29.54 -15.31 7.61
N PHE A 322 -29.27 -14.03 7.39
CA PHE A 322 -30.10 -13.22 6.51
C PHE A 322 -30.17 -13.80 5.09
N LEU A 323 -29.03 -14.20 4.52
CA LEU A 323 -28.95 -14.80 3.19
C LEU A 323 -29.60 -16.18 3.13
N HIS A 324 -29.43 -17.00 4.17
CA HIS A 324 -30.04 -18.32 4.28
C HIS A 324 -31.57 -18.24 4.35
N PHE A 325 -32.10 -17.36 5.19
CA PHE A 325 -33.55 -17.14 5.32
C PHE A 325 -34.14 -16.50 4.05
N SER A 326 -33.40 -15.63 3.38
CA SER A 326 -33.81 -15.02 2.11
C SER A 326 -33.69 -15.97 0.92
N LYS A 327 -33.11 -17.17 1.11
CA LYS A 327 -32.80 -18.18 0.08
C LYS A 327 -31.95 -17.64 -1.09
N LEU A 328 -31.26 -16.53 -0.89
CA LEU A 328 -30.32 -15.98 -1.87
C LEU A 328 -29.07 -16.87 -1.98
N GLU A 329 -28.63 -17.43 -0.84
CA GLU A 329 -27.51 -18.37 -0.80
C GLU A 329 -27.76 -19.40 0.32
N ILE A 330 -28.08 -20.64 -0.06
CA ILE A 330 -28.22 -21.74 0.91
C ILE A 330 -26.83 -22.14 1.41
N PHE A 331 -26.63 -22.16 2.72
CA PHE A 331 -25.36 -22.50 3.34
C PHE A 331 -25.11 -24.01 3.24
N GLU A 332 -24.02 -24.37 2.57
CA GLU A 332 -23.53 -25.75 2.45
C GLU A 332 -22.03 -25.77 2.74
N TRP A 333 -21.58 -26.80 3.47
CA TRP A 333 -20.17 -26.93 3.81
C TRP A 333 -19.38 -27.45 2.59
N PRO A 334 -18.27 -26.78 2.21
CA PRO A 334 -17.44 -27.24 1.10
C PRO A 334 -16.75 -28.57 1.41
N THR A 335 -16.44 -29.35 0.37
CA THR A 335 -15.59 -30.54 0.50
C THR A 335 -14.17 -30.15 0.91
N ARG A 336 -13.36 -31.12 1.37
CA ARG A 336 -11.98 -30.83 1.83
C ARG A 336 -11.10 -30.24 0.71
N GLU A 337 -11.29 -30.69 -0.52
CA GLU A 337 -10.55 -30.21 -1.69
C GLU A 337 -10.98 -28.79 -2.08
N GLN A 338 -12.29 -28.53 -2.09
CA GLN A 338 -12.85 -27.19 -2.29
C GLN A 338 -12.37 -26.21 -1.24
N LEU A 339 -12.36 -26.62 0.04
CA LEU A 339 -11.89 -25.79 1.13
C LEU A 339 -10.38 -25.49 0.99
N LEU A 340 -9.56 -26.48 0.62
CA LEU A 340 -8.13 -26.27 0.43
C LEU A 340 -7.84 -25.31 -0.73
N LEU A 341 -8.50 -25.50 -1.88
CA LEU A 341 -8.38 -24.61 -3.03
C LEU A 341 -8.88 -23.20 -2.72
N LEU A 342 -9.99 -23.08 -1.99
CA LEU A 342 -10.54 -21.80 -1.56
C LEU A 342 -9.58 -21.07 -0.61
N LEU A 343 -8.98 -21.78 0.35
CA LEU A 343 -7.99 -21.20 1.27
C LEU A 343 -6.70 -20.80 0.55
N LEU A 344 -6.19 -21.63 -0.37
CA LEU A 344 -5.01 -21.29 -1.15
C LEU A 344 -5.26 -20.03 -2.01
N ASN A 345 -6.40 -19.99 -2.67
CA ASN A 345 -6.83 -18.86 -3.47
C ASN A 345 -7.08 -17.61 -2.62
N GLY A 346 -7.62 -17.75 -1.41
CA GLY A 346 -7.76 -16.65 -0.46
C GLY A 346 -6.40 -16.13 0.01
N LEU A 347 -5.47 -17.02 0.35
CA LEU A 347 -4.13 -16.61 0.81
C LEU A 347 -3.36 -15.85 -0.28
N LEU A 348 -3.27 -16.41 -1.49
CA LEU A 348 -2.52 -15.80 -2.58
C LEU A 348 -3.28 -14.63 -3.22
N GLY A 349 -4.55 -14.85 -3.54
CA GLY A 349 -5.39 -13.97 -4.33
C GLY A 349 -6.08 -12.86 -3.55
N THR A 350 -6.15 -12.94 -2.21
CA THR A 350 -6.68 -11.85 -1.38
C THR A 350 -5.74 -11.40 -0.27
N VAL A 351 -5.14 -12.30 0.51
CA VAL A 351 -4.31 -11.87 1.66
C VAL A 351 -3.03 -11.18 1.18
N ILE A 352 -2.25 -11.85 0.33
CA ILE A 352 -0.98 -11.32 -0.17
C ILE A 352 -1.19 -10.23 -1.21
N SER A 353 -2.09 -10.44 -2.17
CA SER A 353 -2.37 -9.50 -3.26
C SER A 353 -2.87 -8.14 -2.76
N GLU A 354 -3.83 -8.09 -1.83
CA GLU A 354 -4.39 -6.82 -1.32
C GLU A 354 -3.37 -6.07 -0.46
N ALA A 355 -2.52 -6.79 0.27
CA ALA A 355 -1.42 -6.18 1.02
C ALA A 355 -0.39 -5.54 0.07
N LEU A 356 0.00 -6.24 -0.99
CA LEU A 356 0.88 -5.71 -2.03
C LEU A 356 0.24 -4.57 -2.81
N TRP A 357 -1.06 -4.66 -3.11
CA TRP A 357 -1.83 -3.63 -3.78
C TRP A 357 -1.83 -2.33 -2.97
N LEU A 358 -2.15 -2.43 -1.68
CA LEU A 358 -2.14 -1.28 -0.78
C LEU A 358 -0.73 -0.68 -0.64
N TRP A 359 0.30 -1.54 -0.57
CA TRP A 359 1.68 -1.09 -0.54
C TRP A 359 2.06 -0.35 -1.83
N GLY A 360 1.71 -0.89 -3.00
CA GLY A 360 1.87 -0.23 -4.31
C GLY A 360 1.13 1.11 -4.39
N CYS A 361 -0.09 1.18 -3.83
CA CYS A 361 -0.85 2.43 -3.69
C CYS A 361 -0.15 3.45 -2.78
N PHE A 362 0.54 3.02 -1.72
CA PHE A 362 1.32 3.91 -0.86
C PHE A 362 2.62 4.39 -1.51
N LEU A 363 3.24 3.58 -2.36
CA LEU A 363 4.42 3.93 -3.13
C LEU A 363 4.12 4.87 -4.30
N THR A 364 2.91 4.79 -4.87
CA THR A 364 2.47 5.59 -6.02
C THR A 364 1.38 6.61 -5.62
N SER A 365 0.20 6.55 -6.24
CA SER A 365 -0.97 7.39 -5.98
C SER A 365 -2.25 6.55 -6.05
N SER A 366 -3.33 7.02 -5.43
CA SER A 366 -4.62 6.32 -5.50
C SER A 366 -5.12 6.20 -6.93
N LEU A 367 -4.92 7.23 -7.76
CA LEU A 367 -5.30 7.20 -9.17
C LEU A 367 -4.55 6.10 -9.93
N MET A 368 -3.24 6.01 -9.74
CA MET A 368 -2.41 4.97 -10.36
C MET A 368 -2.89 3.56 -10.01
N ALA A 369 -3.22 3.30 -8.74
CA ALA A 369 -3.74 2.00 -8.30
C ALA A 369 -5.08 1.66 -8.96
N THR A 370 -5.98 2.63 -9.15
CA THR A 370 -7.27 2.39 -9.82
C THR A 370 -7.16 2.17 -11.31
N VAL A 371 -6.25 2.88 -11.98
CA VAL A 371 -5.99 2.69 -13.41
C VAL A 371 -5.24 1.36 -13.64
N ALA A 372 -4.34 0.97 -12.73
CA ALA A 372 -3.71 -0.35 -12.75
C ALA A 372 -4.75 -1.47 -12.68
N MET A 373 -5.75 -1.37 -11.79
CA MET A 373 -6.80 -2.37 -11.70
C MET A 373 -7.57 -2.58 -13.03
N SER A 374 -7.66 -1.55 -13.88
CA SER A 374 -8.27 -1.71 -15.22
C SER A 374 -7.41 -2.48 -16.22
N LEU A 375 -6.10 -2.63 -15.95
CA LEU A 375 -5.16 -3.44 -16.73
C LEU A 375 -5.38 -4.94 -16.51
N THR A 376 -6.10 -5.33 -15.45
CA THR A 376 -6.44 -6.74 -15.21
C THR A 376 -7.22 -7.34 -16.36
N ILE A 377 -8.16 -6.61 -16.96
CA ILE A 377 -9.00 -7.07 -18.08
C ILE A 377 -8.13 -7.47 -19.29
N PRO A 378 -7.29 -6.58 -19.87
CA PRO A 378 -6.42 -6.97 -20.97
C PRO A 378 -5.38 -8.04 -20.56
N MET A 379 -4.91 -8.06 -19.31
CA MET A 379 -3.99 -9.10 -18.83
C MET A 379 -4.65 -10.48 -18.75
N THR A 380 -5.90 -10.58 -18.28
CA THR A 380 -6.67 -11.83 -18.28
C THR A 380 -6.86 -12.35 -19.69
N MET A 381 -7.24 -11.47 -20.62
CA MET A 381 -7.47 -11.87 -22.00
C MET A 381 -6.16 -12.24 -22.71
N LEU A 382 -5.05 -11.57 -22.41
CA LEU A 382 -3.72 -11.97 -22.87
C LEU A 382 -3.35 -13.36 -22.35
N ALA A 383 -3.63 -13.65 -21.07
CA ALA A 383 -3.43 -14.97 -20.50
C ALA A 383 -4.29 -16.04 -21.20
N ASP A 384 -5.54 -15.72 -21.56
CA ASP A 384 -6.41 -16.62 -22.31
C ASP A 384 -5.88 -16.91 -23.72
N VAL A 385 -5.36 -15.92 -24.44
CA VAL A 385 -4.72 -16.11 -25.76
C VAL A 385 -3.48 -16.99 -25.64
N LEU A 386 -2.63 -16.75 -24.63
CA LEU A 386 -1.36 -17.45 -24.48
C LEU A 386 -1.50 -18.87 -23.93
N LEU A 387 -2.44 -19.11 -23.02
CA LEU A 387 -2.58 -20.40 -22.33
C LEU A 387 -3.66 -21.30 -22.94
N LYS A 388 -4.73 -20.72 -23.52
CA LYS A 388 -5.89 -21.47 -24.02
C LYS A 388 -6.04 -21.38 -25.54
N GLU A 389 -5.20 -20.60 -26.22
CA GLU A 389 -5.21 -20.40 -27.68
C GLU A 389 -6.58 -19.98 -28.24
N VAL A 390 -7.35 -19.20 -27.47
CA VAL A 390 -8.70 -18.75 -27.88
C VAL A 390 -8.58 -17.58 -28.87
N PRO A 391 -9.26 -17.65 -30.04
CA PRO A 391 -9.23 -16.55 -31.00
C PRO A 391 -10.16 -15.40 -30.57
N TYR A 392 -9.60 -14.20 -30.40
CA TYR A 392 -10.35 -12.97 -30.11
C TYR A 392 -10.45 -12.06 -31.35
N PRO A 393 -11.55 -11.27 -31.47
CA PRO A 393 -11.73 -10.34 -32.58
C PRO A 393 -10.72 -9.18 -32.55
N ILE A 394 -10.45 -8.56 -33.70
CA ILE A 394 -9.49 -7.43 -33.81
C ILE A 394 -9.87 -6.27 -32.88
N LEU A 395 -11.17 -6.05 -32.65
CA LEU A 395 -11.69 -5.00 -31.77
C LEU A 395 -11.10 -5.08 -30.35
N PHE A 396 -10.89 -6.30 -29.86
CA PHE A 396 -10.26 -6.55 -28.56
C PHE A 396 -8.84 -5.94 -28.49
N TYR A 397 -7.97 -6.27 -29.45
CA TYR A 397 -6.59 -5.76 -29.50
C TYR A 397 -6.54 -4.23 -29.67
N THR A 398 -7.53 -3.66 -30.38
CA THR A 398 -7.62 -2.20 -30.51
C THR A 398 -8.05 -1.52 -29.21
N GLY A 399 -8.84 -2.19 -28.36
CA GLY A 399 -9.26 -1.68 -27.05
C GLY A 399 -8.19 -1.79 -25.96
N THR A 400 -7.31 -2.80 -26.02
CA THR A 400 -6.21 -2.98 -25.05
C THR A 400 -5.17 -1.87 -25.16
N LEU A 401 -4.93 -1.33 -26.36
CA LEU A 401 -3.91 -0.32 -26.60
C LEU A 401 -4.19 1.00 -25.84
N PRO A 402 -5.39 1.62 -25.92
CA PRO A 402 -5.74 2.79 -25.09
C PRO A 402 -5.59 2.57 -23.59
N VAL A 403 -5.92 1.38 -23.06
CA VAL A 403 -5.78 1.08 -21.62
C VAL A 403 -4.30 1.10 -21.21
N LEU A 404 -3.43 0.46 -21.99
CA LEU A 404 -1.98 0.46 -21.76
C LEU A 404 -1.39 1.88 -21.85
N VAL A 405 -1.79 2.64 -22.87
CA VAL A 405 -1.34 4.03 -23.05
C VAL A 405 -1.79 4.90 -21.88
N ALA A 406 -3.03 4.73 -21.41
CA ALA A 406 -3.54 5.47 -20.25
C ALA A 406 -2.74 5.15 -18.98
N PHE A 407 -2.45 3.87 -18.71
CA PHE A 407 -1.66 3.48 -17.54
C PHE A 407 -0.25 4.07 -17.57
N LEU A 408 0.44 4.00 -18.71
CA LEU A 408 1.76 4.61 -18.89
C LEU A 408 1.69 6.14 -18.77
N ALA A 409 0.67 6.78 -19.33
CA ALA A 409 0.47 8.22 -19.24
C ALA A 409 0.30 8.66 -17.78
N VAL A 410 -0.56 8.00 -16.99
CA VAL A 410 -0.74 8.32 -15.56
C VAL A 410 0.56 8.08 -14.78
N THR A 411 1.37 7.09 -15.16
CA THR A 411 2.69 6.83 -14.55
C THR A 411 3.63 8.02 -14.75
N VAL A 412 3.74 8.50 -16.00
CA VAL A 412 4.58 9.66 -16.35
C VAL A 412 4.06 10.95 -15.68
N LEU A 413 2.74 11.14 -15.67
CA LEU A 413 2.08 12.27 -15.00
C LEU A 413 2.30 12.26 -13.48
N SER A 414 2.39 11.07 -12.88
CA SER A 414 2.71 10.94 -11.45
C SER A 414 4.18 11.21 -11.16
N HIS A 415 5.07 11.02 -12.14
CA HIS A 415 6.48 11.39 -12.02
C HIS A 415 6.68 12.91 -12.12
N TYR A 416 6.03 13.55 -13.09
CA TYR A 416 6.10 15.00 -13.34
C TYR A 416 4.89 15.74 -12.76
N GLU A 417 4.84 15.87 -11.42
CA GLU A 417 3.69 16.44 -10.68
C GLU A 417 3.24 17.84 -11.11
N ASN A 418 4.13 18.65 -11.69
CA ASN A 418 3.84 20.03 -12.11
C ASN A 418 3.62 20.18 -13.62
N TRP A 419 3.65 19.10 -14.39
CA TRP A 419 3.60 19.17 -15.84
C TRP A 419 2.21 18.76 -16.38
N ASP A 420 1.51 19.73 -16.98
CA ASP A 420 0.19 19.54 -17.56
C ASP A 420 0.21 19.74 -19.08
N PRO A 421 0.69 18.76 -19.85
CA PRO A 421 0.84 18.89 -21.29
C PRO A 421 -0.47 19.21 -22.01
N VAL A 422 -1.59 18.64 -21.58
CA VAL A 422 -2.89 18.90 -22.22
C VAL A 422 -3.33 20.34 -21.97
N PHE A 423 -3.11 20.86 -20.76
CA PHE A 423 -3.43 22.26 -20.45
C PHE A 423 -2.55 23.22 -21.23
N ASP A 424 -1.24 22.93 -21.32
CA ASP A 424 -0.29 23.73 -22.10
C ASP A 424 -0.65 23.74 -23.60
N ILE A 425 -1.04 22.59 -24.16
CA ILE A 425 -1.51 22.48 -25.55
C ILE A 425 -2.79 23.28 -25.76
N LEU A 426 -3.76 23.19 -24.84
CA LEU A 426 -4.99 23.98 -24.94
C LEU A 426 -4.73 25.48 -24.80
N GLN A 427 -3.83 25.89 -23.91
CA GLN A 427 -3.45 27.28 -23.76
C GLN A 427 -2.74 27.80 -25.01
N CYS A 428 -1.84 27.00 -25.60
CA CYS A 428 -1.16 27.34 -26.85
C CYS A 428 -2.14 27.41 -28.03
N ALA A 429 -3.08 26.46 -28.13
CA ALA A 429 -4.15 26.46 -29.12
C ALA A 429 -5.06 27.69 -28.96
N TYR A 430 -5.49 28.00 -27.74
CA TYR A 430 -6.30 29.18 -27.42
C TYR A 430 -5.57 30.48 -27.78
N GLN A 431 -4.29 30.60 -27.45
CA GLN A 431 -3.46 31.75 -27.82
C GLN A 431 -3.33 31.91 -29.33
N ASN A 432 -3.16 30.80 -30.06
CA ASN A 432 -3.08 30.82 -31.53
C ASN A 432 -4.42 31.20 -32.18
N VAL A 433 -5.55 30.71 -31.65
CA VAL A 433 -6.90 31.10 -32.10
C VAL A 433 -7.17 32.58 -31.79
N CYS A 434 -6.81 33.07 -30.61
CA CYS A 434 -6.96 34.48 -30.23
C CYS A 434 -6.04 35.42 -31.03
N LYS A 435 -4.82 34.98 -31.38
CA LYS A 435 -3.92 35.72 -32.28
C LYS A 435 -4.49 35.77 -33.70
N LYS A 436 -5.02 34.65 -34.21
CA LYS A 436 -5.67 34.58 -35.53
C LYS A 436 -6.93 35.43 -35.60
N SER A 437 -7.78 35.42 -34.56
CA SER A 437 -8.98 36.26 -34.47
C SER A 437 -8.65 37.76 -34.41
N ARG A 438 -7.62 38.15 -33.63
CA ARG A 438 -7.12 39.54 -33.60
C ARG A 438 -6.54 39.97 -34.95
N PHE A 439 -5.81 39.08 -35.64
CA PHE A 439 -5.26 39.34 -36.96
C PHE A 439 -6.35 39.50 -38.04
N ILE A 440 -7.40 38.67 -38.01
CA ILE A 440 -8.54 38.77 -38.92
C ILE A 440 -9.31 40.08 -38.69
N ARG A 441 -9.60 40.46 -37.44
CA ARG A 441 -10.24 41.77 -37.13
C ARG A 441 -9.40 42.96 -37.59
N TRP A 442 -8.07 42.88 -37.47
CA TRP A 442 -7.17 43.92 -37.95
C TRP A 442 -7.18 44.04 -39.49
N LEU A 443 -7.22 42.91 -40.21
CA LEU A 443 -7.36 42.88 -41.67
C LEU A 443 -8.70 43.46 -42.14
N GLU A 444 -9.81 43.13 -41.46
CA GLU A 444 -11.12 43.71 -41.76
C GLU A 444 -11.15 45.22 -41.52
N SER A 445 -10.57 45.70 -40.42
CA SER A 445 -10.45 47.14 -40.15
C SER A 445 -9.64 47.88 -41.20
N LYS A 446 -8.58 47.27 -41.74
CA LYS A 446 -7.77 47.87 -42.82
C LYS A 446 -8.49 47.89 -44.17
N ARG A 447 -9.32 46.88 -44.45
CA ARG A 447 -10.11 46.79 -45.68
C ARG A 447 -11.29 47.77 -45.69
N LEU A 448 -11.79 48.19 -44.52
CA LEU A 448 -12.82 49.23 -44.39
C LEU A 448 -12.27 50.67 -44.45
N GLN A 449 -10.95 50.84 -44.35
CA GLN A 449 -10.28 52.15 -44.41
C GLN A 449 -9.66 52.45 -45.80
N MET A 450 -9.65 51.47 -46.70
CA MET A 450 -9.39 51.64 -48.14
C MET A 450 -10.72 51.62 -48.88
#